data_AF-A0A2V5PAU6-F1
#
_entry.id   AF-A0A2V5PAU6-F1
#
_cell.length_a   1.000
_cell.length_b   1.000
_cell.length_c   1.000
_cell.angle_alpha   90.00
_cell.angle_beta   90.00
_cell.angle_gamma   90.00
#
_symmetry.space_group_name_H-M   'P 1'
#
loop_
_entity.id
_entity.type
_entity.pdbx_description
1 polymer ?
#
loop_
_entity_poly.entity_id
_entity_poly.type
_entity_poly.pdbx_seq_one_letter_code
_entity_poly.pdbx_strand_id
1 'polypeptide(L)'
;MAHQSETAIDPRFTHRARQPGLDLLRALAIIVVVIYHAALFGFRLPGRVDRFGWIGVDLFFVLSGYLIGGQLLAPLARDQRINLGRFFTRRALRIMPAYFVVLAVYFLLPSWREYSEMSQPFWKFLLSVQNIALHGGTAFSHAWSLAVEDQFYLALPFILLFLFRSPRAAIFIPCLIVIGGITLRAFLAAQNPSVDGGGVSFRGFQAWIYYPTWTRLDPLVFGVVLAAIEKLRPTWWKRITNFAPWLGLPALGLIAFALYLGETDNLTVTACVWQFPLIAVGMATLLVCAVSPRLPLSRVAI
;
A
#
# COMPACT_ATOMS: atom_id res chain seq x y z
N MET A 1 -6.73 13.41 55.00
CA MET A 1 -7.70 13.52 53.89
C MET A 1 -6.96 14.11 52.69
N ALA A 2 -6.48 13.28 51.78
CA ALA A 2 -5.90 13.73 50.51
C ALA A 2 -6.62 12.97 49.40
N HIS A 3 -7.44 13.70 48.65
CA HIS A 3 -8.25 13.20 47.54
C HIS A 3 -7.31 13.00 46.35
N GLN A 4 -6.88 11.75 46.09
CA GLN A 4 -6.25 11.43 44.82
C GLN A 4 -7.36 11.32 43.78
N SER A 5 -7.53 12.38 42.98
CA SER A 5 -8.29 12.32 41.74
C SER A 5 -7.46 11.54 40.72
N GLU A 6 -7.59 10.21 40.74
CA GLU A 6 -7.19 9.37 39.62
C GLU A 6 -8.02 9.85 38.42
N THR A 7 -7.37 10.53 37.47
CA THR A 7 -7.98 10.84 36.18
C THR A 7 -8.28 9.52 35.49
N ALA A 8 -9.46 8.97 35.74
CA ALA A 8 -9.96 7.78 35.09
C ALA A 8 -10.00 8.07 33.59
N ILE A 9 -9.01 7.54 32.87
CA ILE A 9 -8.97 7.58 31.42
C ILE A 9 -10.26 6.89 30.96
N ASP A 10 -11.11 7.64 30.25
CA ASP A 10 -12.40 7.14 29.75
C ASP A 10 -12.18 5.77 29.08
N PRO A 11 -12.94 4.72 29.49
CA PRO A 11 -12.71 3.35 29.05
C PRO A 11 -12.82 3.16 27.53
N ARG A 12 -13.34 4.14 26.79
CA ARG A 12 -13.31 4.19 25.31
C ARG A 12 -11.89 4.39 24.74
N PHE A 13 -10.94 4.88 25.53
CA PHE A 13 -9.53 5.06 25.16
C PHE A 13 -8.61 3.97 25.70
N THR A 14 -9.06 3.17 26.67
CA THR A 14 -8.35 1.98 27.13
C THR A 14 -8.65 0.80 26.21
N HIS A 15 -7.62 0.14 25.69
CA HIS A 15 -7.68 -1.05 24.82
C HIS A 15 -8.04 -0.84 23.34
N ARG A 16 -7.17 -0.13 22.61
CA ARG A 16 -6.75 -0.67 21.31
C ARG A 16 -5.44 -1.41 21.54
N ALA A 17 -5.47 -2.75 21.54
CA ALA A 17 -4.25 -3.55 21.64
C ALA A 17 -3.31 -3.11 20.51
N ARG A 18 -2.19 -2.48 20.87
CA ARG A 18 -1.18 -2.05 19.92
C ARG A 18 -0.63 -3.29 19.22
N GLN A 19 -0.40 -3.19 17.91
CA GLN A 19 0.17 -4.29 17.12
C GLN A 19 1.61 -3.92 16.75
N PRO A 20 2.58 -4.19 17.64
CA PRO A 20 3.97 -3.74 17.49
C PRO A 20 4.61 -4.23 16.19
N GLY A 21 4.29 -5.45 15.75
CA GLY A 21 4.76 -5.96 14.46
C GLY A 21 4.31 -5.13 13.27
N LEU A 22 3.06 -4.62 13.27
CA LEU A 22 2.60 -3.73 12.19
C LEU A 22 3.23 -2.35 12.28
N ASP A 23 3.46 -1.85 13.50
CA ASP A 23 4.15 -0.57 13.71
C ASP A 23 5.60 -0.66 13.20
N LEU A 24 6.28 -1.78 13.42
CA LEU A 24 7.61 -2.05 12.88
C LEU A 24 7.62 -2.10 11.36
N LEU A 25 6.67 -2.81 10.74
CA LEU A 25 6.56 -2.84 9.27
C LEU A 25 6.31 -1.45 8.69
N ARG A 26 5.48 -0.63 9.34
CA ARG A 26 5.29 0.77 8.93
C ARG A 26 6.59 1.57 9.09
N ALA A 27 7.29 1.44 10.20
CA ALA A 27 8.56 2.13 10.41
C ALA A 27 9.60 1.75 9.34
N LEU A 28 9.71 0.45 9.02
CA LEU A 28 10.57 -0.05 7.95
C LEU A 28 10.16 0.53 6.59
N ALA A 29 8.86 0.54 6.27
CA ALA A 29 8.35 1.13 5.04
C ALA A 29 8.72 2.62 4.91
N ILE A 30 8.58 3.40 5.99
CA ILE A 30 8.96 4.83 6.02
C ILE A 30 10.45 4.98 5.75
N ILE A 31 11.30 4.26 6.49
CA ILE A 31 12.76 4.36 6.38
C ILE A 31 13.20 4.08 4.95
N VAL A 32 12.68 3.01 4.36
CA VAL A 32 13.05 2.57 3.01
C VAL A 32 12.59 3.60 1.95
N VAL A 33 11.41 4.21 2.10
CA VAL A 33 10.93 5.29 1.22
C VAL A 33 11.75 6.57 1.38
N VAL A 34 12.09 6.96 2.61
CA VAL A 34 12.89 8.16 2.89
C VAL A 34 14.29 7.99 2.30
N ILE A 35 14.90 6.82 2.46
CA ILE A 35 16.19 6.48 1.85
C ILE A 35 16.16 6.64 0.32
N TYR A 36 15.12 6.11 -0.33
CA TYR A 36 14.93 6.26 -1.78
C TYR A 36 14.94 7.72 -2.21
N HIS A 37 14.15 8.56 -1.55
CA HIS A 37 14.03 9.97 -1.91
C HIS A 37 15.28 10.76 -1.54
N ALA A 38 15.92 10.48 -0.40
CA ALA A 38 17.18 11.12 -0.01
C ALA A 38 18.28 10.88 -1.06
N ALA A 39 18.34 9.69 -1.63
CA ALA A 39 19.29 9.36 -2.70
C ALA A 39 19.05 10.17 -3.99
N LEU A 40 17.78 10.44 -4.34
CA LEU A 40 17.44 11.31 -5.47
C LEU A 40 17.96 12.75 -5.28
N PHE A 41 18.13 13.21 -4.05
CA PHE A 41 18.69 14.54 -3.71
C PHE A 41 20.18 14.51 -3.35
N GLY A 42 20.89 13.44 -3.70
CA GLY A 42 22.35 13.37 -3.59
C GLY A 42 22.89 12.68 -2.32
N PHE A 43 22.02 12.16 -1.44
CA PHE A 43 22.45 11.38 -0.29
C PHE A 43 22.79 9.93 -0.70
N ARG A 44 24.07 9.67 -0.96
CA ARG A 44 24.52 8.34 -1.40
C ARG A 44 24.72 7.39 -0.23
N LEU A 45 23.97 6.30 -0.22
CA LEU A 45 24.23 5.17 0.67
C LEU A 45 25.14 4.14 -0.02
N PRO A 46 25.97 3.39 0.74
CA PRO A 46 26.76 2.30 0.21
C PRO A 46 25.88 1.13 -0.24
N GLY A 47 26.23 0.54 -1.38
CA GLY A 47 25.42 -0.47 -2.05
C GLY A 47 24.23 0.14 -2.80
N ARG A 48 23.73 -0.52 -3.85
CA ARG A 48 22.59 -0.09 -4.68
C ARG A 48 21.24 -0.10 -3.93
N VAL A 49 21.26 0.09 -2.62
CA VAL A 49 20.10 0.02 -1.70
C VAL A 49 19.08 1.12 -2.02
N ASP A 50 19.56 2.26 -2.51
CA ASP A 50 18.77 3.38 -3.00
C ASP A 50 17.84 3.00 -4.15
N ARG A 51 18.20 2.04 -5.01
CA ARG A 51 17.36 1.61 -6.14
C ARG A 51 16.11 0.84 -5.74
N PHE A 52 16.07 0.28 -4.54
CA PHE A 52 14.99 -0.62 -4.11
C PHE A 52 13.98 0.04 -3.18
N GLY A 53 14.20 1.29 -2.75
CA GLY A 53 13.40 1.87 -1.68
C GLY A 53 11.95 2.22 -2.04
N TRP A 54 11.58 2.17 -3.32
CA TRP A 54 10.19 2.33 -3.77
C TRP A 54 9.27 1.21 -3.28
N ILE A 55 9.79 0.01 -2.94
CA ILE A 55 8.98 -1.11 -2.43
C ILE A 55 8.34 -0.83 -1.06
N GLY A 56 8.81 0.19 -0.34
CA GLY A 56 8.16 0.61 0.91
C GLY A 56 6.73 1.08 0.67
N VAL A 57 6.42 1.64 -0.51
CA VAL A 57 5.05 2.00 -0.90
C VAL A 57 4.18 0.76 -1.08
N ASP A 58 4.72 -0.33 -1.65
CA ASP A 58 4.00 -1.61 -1.76
C ASP A 58 3.68 -2.21 -0.39
N LEU A 59 4.62 -2.12 0.55
CA LEU A 59 4.38 -2.54 1.93
C LEU A 59 3.28 -1.68 2.59
N PHE A 60 3.28 -0.36 2.36
CA PHE A 60 2.19 0.51 2.79
C PHE A 60 0.84 0.09 2.20
N PHE A 61 0.77 -0.19 0.90
CA PHE A 61 -0.45 -0.66 0.26
C PHE A 61 -0.97 -1.98 0.85
N VAL A 62 -0.08 -2.96 1.10
CA VAL A 62 -0.48 -4.21 1.78
C VAL A 62 -1.03 -3.94 3.18
N LEU A 63 -0.34 -3.10 3.96
CA LEU A 63 -0.77 -2.72 5.31
C LEU A 63 -2.10 -1.97 5.29
N SER A 64 -2.27 -1.05 4.35
CA SER A 64 -3.50 -0.27 4.13
C SER A 64 -4.68 -1.17 3.79
N GLY A 65 -4.50 -2.11 2.87
CA GLY A 65 -5.50 -3.13 2.54
C GLY A 65 -5.88 -3.97 3.76
N TYR A 66 -4.91 -4.43 4.53
CA TYR A 66 -5.14 -5.24 5.74
C TYR A 66 -5.88 -4.46 6.84
N LEU A 67 -5.45 -3.24 7.13
CA LEU A 67 -6.03 -2.42 8.21
C LEU A 67 -7.43 -1.92 7.88
N ILE A 68 -7.66 -1.46 6.65
CA ILE A 68 -8.97 -0.96 6.23
C ILE A 68 -9.92 -2.11 5.95
N GLY A 69 -9.44 -3.18 5.31
CA GLY A 69 -10.19 -4.42 5.17
C GLY A 69 -10.65 -4.94 6.52
N GLY A 70 -9.75 -5.04 7.51
CA GLY A 70 -10.08 -5.49 8.86
C GLY A 70 -11.10 -4.60 9.57
N GLN A 71 -11.02 -3.28 9.39
CA GLN A 71 -11.98 -2.33 9.96
C GLN A 71 -13.39 -2.47 9.37
N LEU A 72 -13.50 -2.70 8.05
CA LEU A 72 -14.78 -2.86 7.36
C LEU A 72 -15.38 -4.26 7.55
N LEU A 73 -14.53 -5.29 7.61
CA LEU A 73 -14.93 -6.69 7.77
C LEU A 73 -15.29 -7.04 9.22
N ALA A 74 -14.71 -6.37 10.22
CA ALA A 74 -14.98 -6.71 11.62
C ALA A 74 -16.46 -6.53 12.04
N PRO A 75 -17.17 -5.44 11.67
CA PRO A 75 -18.61 -5.34 11.89
C PRO A 75 -19.39 -6.39 11.11
N LEU A 76 -19.05 -6.61 9.83
CA LEU A 76 -19.75 -7.57 8.97
C LEU A 76 -19.61 -9.01 9.47
N ALA A 77 -18.45 -9.39 10.03
CA ALA A 77 -18.24 -10.69 10.66
C ALA A 77 -19.07 -10.92 11.94
N ARG A 78 -19.68 -9.86 12.48
CA ARG A 78 -20.56 -9.88 13.65
C ARG A 78 -22.02 -9.60 13.27
N ASP A 79 -22.36 -9.71 11.98
CA ASP A 79 -23.66 -9.38 11.41
C ASP A 79 -24.12 -7.92 11.68
N GLN A 80 -23.15 -7.01 11.84
CA GLN A 80 -23.40 -5.58 12.06
C GLN A 80 -23.25 -4.80 10.76
N ARG A 81 -24.01 -3.70 10.63
CA ARG A 81 -23.92 -2.79 9.50
C ARG A 81 -22.65 -1.93 9.59
N ILE A 82 -22.01 -1.67 8.45
CA ILE A 82 -20.92 -0.70 8.36
C ILE A 82 -21.50 0.71 8.44
N ASN A 83 -20.95 1.55 9.33
CA ASN A 83 -21.25 2.98 9.35
C ASN A 83 -20.28 3.71 8.41
N LEU A 84 -20.68 3.87 7.15
CA LEU A 84 -19.87 4.51 6.10
C LEU A 84 -19.56 5.98 6.42
N GLY A 85 -20.53 6.73 6.95
CA GLY A 85 -20.31 8.13 7.35
C GLY A 85 -19.19 8.25 8.37
N ARG A 86 -19.26 7.47 9.46
CA ARG A 86 -18.21 7.44 10.49
C ARG A 86 -16.87 6.98 9.93
N PHE A 87 -16.86 6.03 9.01
CA PHE A 87 -15.64 5.55 8.34
C PHE A 87 -14.96 6.67 7.53
N PHE A 88 -15.70 7.32 6.61
CA PHE A 88 -15.16 8.38 5.77
C PHE A 88 -14.80 9.63 6.56
N THR A 89 -15.61 10.06 7.54
CA THR A 89 -15.30 11.23 8.37
C THR A 89 -14.01 11.05 9.17
N ARG A 90 -13.82 9.89 9.82
CA ARG A 90 -12.58 9.62 10.57
C ARG A 90 -11.35 9.64 9.68
N ARG A 91 -11.49 9.15 8.45
CA ARG A 91 -10.40 9.13 7.48
C ARG A 91 -10.09 10.53 6.96
N ALA A 92 -11.11 11.27 6.54
CA ALA A 92 -10.97 12.64 6.05
C ALA A 92 -10.28 13.52 7.09
N LEU A 93 -10.75 13.52 8.33
CA LEU A 93 -10.17 14.33 9.42
C LEU A 93 -8.72 13.94 9.78
N ARG A 94 -8.30 12.71 9.48
CA ARG A 94 -6.94 12.24 9.75
C ARG A 94 -5.92 12.66 8.69
N ILE A 95 -6.32 12.70 7.42
CA ILE A 95 -5.39 12.83 6.29
C ILE A 95 -5.56 14.16 5.56
N MET A 96 -6.81 14.56 5.28
CA MET A 96 -7.11 15.70 4.41
C MET A 96 -6.56 17.04 4.93
N PRO A 97 -6.61 17.37 6.24
CA PRO A 97 -6.07 18.64 6.72
C PRO A 97 -4.59 18.82 6.38
N ALA A 98 -3.76 17.83 6.69
CA ALA A 98 -2.33 17.87 6.40
C ALA A 98 -2.06 17.89 4.89
N TYR A 99 -2.80 17.08 4.12
CA TYR A 99 -2.68 17.05 2.66
C TYR A 99 -2.98 18.41 2.03
N PHE A 100 -4.09 19.07 2.41
CA PHE A 100 -4.47 20.35 1.84
C PHE A 100 -3.54 21.49 2.25
N VAL A 101 -2.96 21.45 3.45
CA VAL A 101 -1.92 22.41 3.86
C VAL A 101 -0.68 22.28 2.97
N VAL A 102 -0.19 21.06 2.75
CA VAL A 102 0.97 20.83 1.88
C VAL A 102 0.64 21.18 0.43
N LEU A 103 -0.53 20.78 -0.07
CA LEU A 103 -0.99 21.15 -1.41
C LEU A 103 -1.03 22.67 -1.59
N ALA A 104 -1.53 23.42 -0.59
CA ALA A 104 -1.54 24.88 -0.63
C ALA A 104 -0.12 25.47 -0.68
N VAL A 105 0.82 24.95 0.11
CA VAL A 105 2.25 25.35 0.04
C VAL A 105 2.79 25.16 -1.38
N TYR A 106 2.53 24.02 -1.99
CA TYR A 106 3.02 23.71 -3.33
C TYR A 106 2.44 24.63 -4.42
N PHE A 107 1.17 25.02 -4.32
CA PHE A 107 0.54 25.91 -5.31
C PHE A 107 0.82 27.39 -5.06
N LEU A 108 0.88 27.83 -3.79
CA LEU A 108 1.06 29.23 -3.40
C LEU A 108 2.53 29.66 -3.30
N LEU A 109 3.44 28.72 -3.00
CA LEU A 109 4.87 28.99 -2.82
C LEU A 109 5.72 28.11 -3.75
N PRO A 110 5.81 28.46 -5.06
CA PRO A 110 6.59 27.67 -6.02
C PRO A 110 8.06 27.49 -5.65
N SER A 111 8.65 28.43 -4.90
CA SER A 111 10.04 28.36 -4.41
C SER A 111 10.30 27.25 -3.40
N TRP A 112 9.25 26.66 -2.83
CA TRP A 112 9.35 25.55 -1.86
C TRP A 112 9.19 24.17 -2.51
N ARG A 113 8.96 24.11 -3.83
CA ARG A 113 8.82 22.84 -4.54
C ARG A 113 10.18 22.18 -4.71
N GLU A 114 10.19 20.86 -4.59
CA GLU A 114 11.36 20.02 -4.86
C GLU A 114 11.73 19.96 -6.36
N TYR A 115 10.75 20.22 -7.23
CA TYR A 115 10.93 20.39 -8.68
C TYR A 115 10.18 21.65 -9.14
N SER A 116 10.67 22.32 -10.18
CA SER A 116 10.02 23.53 -10.71
C SER A 116 8.67 23.22 -11.39
N GLU A 117 8.63 22.11 -12.13
CA GLU A 117 7.48 21.67 -12.92
C GLU A 117 6.44 20.95 -12.06
N MET A 118 5.17 21.33 -12.19
CA MET A 118 4.03 20.57 -11.69
C MET A 118 3.41 19.80 -12.87
N SER A 119 3.48 18.47 -12.87
CA SER A 119 2.97 17.66 -14.00
C SER A 119 1.46 17.63 -14.13
N GLN A 120 0.73 17.96 -13.06
CA GLN A 120 -0.73 17.83 -13.00
C GLN A 120 -1.42 19.14 -12.62
N PRO A 121 -2.62 19.41 -13.18
CA PRO A 121 -3.41 20.57 -12.81
C PRO A 121 -4.00 20.42 -11.40
N PHE A 122 -4.25 21.56 -10.74
CA PHE A 122 -4.78 21.65 -9.37
C PHE A 122 -6.02 20.77 -9.12
N TRP A 123 -6.96 20.75 -10.07
CA TRP A 123 -8.20 19.99 -9.93
C TRP A 123 -7.97 18.48 -9.77
N LYS A 124 -6.91 17.92 -10.35
CA LYS A 124 -6.58 16.50 -10.18
C LYS A 124 -6.16 16.18 -8.75
N PHE A 125 -5.44 17.09 -8.10
CA PHE A 125 -5.05 16.96 -6.69
C PHE A 125 -6.23 17.13 -5.75
N LEU A 126 -7.21 17.98 -6.09
CA LEU A 126 -8.45 18.13 -5.32
C LEU A 126 -9.32 16.87 -5.34
N LEU A 127 -9.36 16.19 -6.48
CA LEU A 127 -10.18 15.00 -6.68
C LEU A 127 -9.44 13.68 -6.38
N SER A 128 -8.19 13.74 -5.91
CA SER A 128 -7.32 12.58 -5.71
C SER A 128 -7.17 11.69 -6.97
N VAL A 129 -6.97 12.31 -8.15
CA VAL A 129 -6.76 11.64 -9.45
C VAL A 129 -5.47 12.06 -10.17
N GLN A 130 -4.54 12.70 -9.45
CA GLN A 130 -3.23 13.13 -9.96
C GLN A 130 -2.34 11.98 -10.44
N ASN A 131 -2.65 10.73 -10.09
CA ASN A 131 -1.89 9.57 -10.50
C ASN A 131 -2.14 9.14 -11.97
N ILE A 132 -3.13 9.73 -12.64
CA ILE A 132 -3.49 9.42 -14.03
C ILE A 132 -2.63 10.25 -15.00
N ALA A 133 -1.88 9.55 -15.86
CA ALA A 133 -0.92 10.13 -16.81
C ALA A 133 0.17 10.98 -16.12
N LEU A 134 0.58 10.54 -14.93
CA LEU A 134 1.66 11.16 -14.17
C LEU A 134 3.02 10.75 -14.72
N HIS A 135 4.00 11.65 -14.66
CA HIS A 135 5.41 11.32 -14.86
C HIS A 135 6.23 11.78 -13.66
N GLY A 136 7.29 11.04 -13.37
CA GLY A 136 8.16 11.32 -12.23
C GLY A 136 9.02 12.57 -12.44
N GLY A 137 9.75 12.98 -11.40
CA GLY A 137 10.62 14.16 -11.45
C GLY A 137 9.85 15.47 -11.51
N THR A 138 8.61 15.50 -11.00
CA THR A 138 7.78 16.70 -10.93
C THR A 138 7.31 16.97 -9.51
N ALA A 139 6.99 18.23 -9.23
CA ALA A 139 6.60 18.69 -7.92
C ALA A 139 5.37 17.91 -7.45
N PHE A 140 5.42 17.46 -6.21
CA PHE A 140 4.34 16.74 -5.55
C PHE A 140 3.96 15.42 -6.24
N SER A 141 4.82 14.89 -7.12
CA SER A 141 4.54 13.63 -7.82
C SER A 141 4.39 12.46 -6.84
N HIS A 142 5.03 12.52 -5.67
CA HIS A 142 4.94 11.53 -4.60
C HIS A 142 3.52 11.38 -4.01
N ALA A 143 2.63 12.35 -4.20
CA ALA A 143 1.22 12.26 -3.79
C ALA A 143 0.41 11.23 -4.58
N TRP A 144 0.97 10.61 -5.62
CA TRP A 144 0.30 9.58 -6.43
C TRP A 144 -0.19 8.39 -5.59
N SER A 145 0.59 7.95 -4.61
CA SER A 145 0.29 6.75 -3.83
C SER A 145 -0.92 7.01 -2.91
N LEU A 146 -1.05 8.24 -2.42
CA LEU A 146 -2.22 8.69 -1.66
C LEU A 146 -3.48 8.69 -2.53
N ALA A 147 -3.40 9.12 -3.79
CA ALA A 147 -4.54 9.05 -4.71
C ALA A 147 -5.00 7.61 -4.98
N VAL A 148 -4.06 6.69 -5.22
CA VAL A 148 -4.36 5.26 -5.39
C VAL A 148 -5.11 4.73 -4.17
N GLU A 149 -4.61 5.07 -2.99
CA GLU A 149 -5.20 4.73 -1.72
C GLU A 149 -6.62 5.29 -1.55
N ASP A 150 -6.83 6.59 -1.73
CA ASP A 150 -8.14 7.25 -1.62
C ASP A 150 -9.18 6.63 -2.55
N GLN A 151 -8.82 6.38 -3.81
CA GLN A 151 -9.69 5.72 -4.79
C GLN A 151 -10.06 4.30 -4.33
N PHE A 152 -9.08 3.56 -3.81
CA PHE A 152 -9.33 2.22 -3.27
C PHE A 152 -10.25 2.25 -2.06
N TYR A 153 -10.08 3.19 -1.12
CA TYR A 153 -10.93 3.28 0.07
C TYR A 153 -12.34 3.76 -0.24
N LEU A 154 -12.51 4.54 -1.30
CA LEU A 154 -13.83 4.91 -1.78
C LEU A 154 -14.55 3.67 -2.35
N ALA A 155 -13.86 2.84 -3.13
CA ALA A 155 -14.44 1.65 -3.77
C ALA A 155 -14.67 0.47 -2.80
N LEU A 156 -13.72 0.23 -1.88
CA LEU A 156 -13.66 -0.99 -1.06
C LEU A 156 -14.93 -1.28 -0.25
N PRO A 157 -15.57 -0.32 0.46
CA PRO A 157 -16.79 -0.63 1.21
C PRO A 157 -17.91 -1.18 0.34
N PHE A 158 -18.08 -0.65 -0.86
CA PHE A 158 -19.10 -1.12 -1.81
C PHE A 158 -18.78 -2.50 -2.36
N ILE A 159 -17.50 -2.76 -2.67
CA ILE A 159 -17.03 -4.08 -3.08
C ILE A 159 -17.30 -5.10 -1.98
N LEU A 160 -16.95 -4.79 -0.72
CA LEU A 160 -17.19 -5.69 0.41
C LEU A 160 -18.68 -5.94 0.64
N LEU A 161 -19.53 -4.92 0.58
CA LEU A 161 -20.98 -5.08 0.70
C LEU A 161 -21.55 -6.00 -0.38
N PHE A 162 -21.03 -5.92 -1.61
CA PHE A 162 -21.39 -6.84 -2.69
C PHE A 162 -20.88 -8.27 -2.43
N LEU A 163 -19.63 -8.42 -2.01
CA LEU A 163 -19.01 -9.71 -1.71
C LEU A 163 -19.75 -10.50 -0.62
N PHE A 164 -20.30 -9.83 0.39
CA PHE A 164 -21.08 -10.50 1.43
C PHE A 164 -22.39 -11.11 0.94
N ARG A 165 -22.92 -10.67 -0.21
CA ARG A 165 -24.11 -11.27 -0.82
C ARG A 165 -23.77 -12.49 -1.67
N SER A 166 -22.51 -12.68 -2.05
CA SER A 166 -22.08 -13.76 -2.95
C SER A 166 -20.74 -14.37 -2.49
N PRO A 167 -20.77 -15.50 -1.75
CA PRO A 167 -19.55 -16.14 -1.24
C PRO A 167 -18.54 -16.52 -2.33
N ARG A 168 -19.01 -16.85 -3.54
CA ARG A 168 -18.13 -17.16 -4.68
C ARG A 168 -17.37 -15.93 -5.17
N ALA A 169 -17.99 -14.75 -5.08
CA ALA A 169 -17.35 -13.50 -5.47
C ALA A 169 -16.13 -13.18 -4.58
N ALA A 170 -16.09 -13.66 -3.33
CA ALA A 170 -14.99 -13.41 -2.41
C ALA A 170 -13.66 -14.04 -2.86
N ILE A 171 -13.71 -15.03 -3.75
CA ILE A 171 -12.53 -15.62 -4.39
C ILE A 171 -12.35 -15.01 -5.79
N PHE A 172 -13.44 -14.91 -6.55
CA PHE A 172 -13.39 -14.45 -7.93
C PHE A 172 -12.88 -13.01 -8.07
N ILE A 173 -13.34 -12.06 -7.23
CA ILE A 173 -12.95 -10.65 -7.35
C ILE A 173 -11.45 -10.43 -7.11
N PRO A 174 -10.83 -10.94 -6.01
CA PRO A 174 -9.38 -10.84 -5.84
C PRO A 174 -8.59 -11.45 -7.01
N CYS A 175 -8.98 -12.64 -7.47
CA CYS A 175 -8.35 -13.28 -8.61
C CYS A 175 -8.48 -12.45 -9.89
N LEU A 176 -9.67 -11.89 -10.15
CA LEU A 176 -9.93 -11.02 -11.29
C LEU A 176 -9.05 -9.76 -11.25
N ILE A 177 -8.89 -9.14 -10.07
CA ILE A 177 -8.06 -7.93 -9.95
C ILE A 177 -6.58 -8.25 -10.19
N VAL A 178 -6.06 -9.34 -9.60
CA VAL A 178 -4.64 -9.70 -9.77
C VAL A 178 -4.35 -10.18 -11.20
N ILE A 179 -5.14 -11.11 -11.73
CA ILE A 179 -4.97 -11.63 -13.09
C ILE A 179 -5.23 -10.51 -14.12
N GLY A 180 -6.30 -9.74 -13.93
CA GLY A 180 -6.60 -8.58 -14.76
C GLY A 180 -5.49 -7.53 -14.73
N GLY A 181 -4.89 -7.26 -13.58
CA GLY A 181 -3.73 -6.39 -13.44
C GLY A 181 -2.50 -6.92 -14.18
N ILE A 182 -2.21 -8.22 -14.08
CA ILE A 182 -1.14 -8.88 -14.85
C ILE A 182 -1.38 -8.74 -16.36
N THR A 183 -2.57 -9.09 -16.84
CA THR A 183 -2.93 -8.99 -18.27
C THR A 183 -2.89 -7.56 -18.76
N LEU A 184 -3.40 -6.61 -17.98
CA LEU A 184 -3.42 -5.19 -18.35
C LEU A 184 -2.00 -4.61 -18.40
N ARG A 185 -1.12 -4.96 -17.45
CA ARG A 185 0.29 -4.55 -17.50
C ARG A 185 1.00 -5.12 -18.73
N ALA A 186 0.73 -6.38 -19.09
CA ALA A 186 1.31 -6.99 -20.29
C ALA A 186 0.85 -6.28 -21.56
N PHE A 187 -0.45 -5.96 -21.66
CA PHE A 187 -1.01 -5.18 -22.76
C PHE A 187 -0.39 -3.78 -22.85
N LEU A 188 -0.34 -3.05 -21.73
CA LEU A 188 0.21 -1.69 -21.69
C LEU A 188 1.71 -1.65 -21.98
N ALA A 189 2.45 -2.66 -21.53
CA ALA A 189 3.87 -2.83 -21.86
C ALA A 189 4.07 -3.01 -23.37
N ALA A 190 3.24 -3.82 -24.02
CA ALA A 190 3.29 -4.02 -25.47
C ALA A 190 2.92 -2.76 -26.28
N GLN A 191 2.03 -1.92 -25.75
CA GLN A 191 1.62 -0.66 -26.38
C GLN A 191 2.63 0.48 -26.22
N ASN A 192 3.63 0.34 -25.34
CA ASN A 192 4.58 1.40 -25.03
C ASN A 192 6.04 0.93 -25.15
N PRO A 193 6.46 0.38 -26.30
CA PRO A 193 7.82 -0.16 -26.48
C PRO A 193 8.88 0.93 -26.29
N SER A 194 10.07 0.53 -25.81
CA SER A 194 11.24 1.41 -25.81
C SER A 194 11.75 1.62 -27.23
N VAL A 195 12.40 2.77 -27.47
CA VAL A 195 12.98 3.12 -28.79
C VAL A 195 14.05 2.11 -29.21
N ASP A 196 14.83 1.62 -28.25
CA ASP A 196 15.94 0.69 -28.48
C ASP A 196 15.47 -0.78 -28.62
N GLY A 197 14.16 -1.04 -28.63
CA GLY A 197 13.57 -2.37 -28.83
C GLY A 197 13.73 -3.36 -27.66
N GLY A 198 14.39 -2.95 -26.58
CA GLY A 198 14.73 -3.81 -25.43
C GLY A 198 13.70 -3.89 -24.30
N GLY A 199 12.52 -3.29 -24.43
CA GLY A 199 11.53 -3.29 -23.34
C GLY A 199 10.45 -2.22 -23.46
N VAL A 200 10.09 -1.61 -22.33
CA VAL A 200 9.04 -0.59 -22.20
C VAL A 200 9.70 0.78 -22.07
N SER A 201 9.14 1.80 -22.75
CA SER A 201 9.59 3.17 -22.60
C SER A 201 9.42 3.66 -21.16
N PHE A 202 10.41 4.39 -20.63
CA PHE A 202 10.36 4.89 -19.25
C PHE A 202 9.13 5.78 -18.98
N ARG A 203 8.79 6.67 -19.93
CA ARG A 203 7.58 7.50 -19.84
C ARG A 203 6.30 6.67 -19.88
N GLY A 204 6.22 5.67 -20.77
CA GLY A 204 5.04 4.80 -20.86
C GLY A 204 4.87 3.96 -19.60
N PHE A 205 5.96 3.44 -19.05
CA PHE A 205 5.96 2.74 -17.77
C PHE A 205 5.42 3.63 -16.64
N GLN A 206 5.94 4.85 -16.49
CA GLN A 206 5.47 5.77 -15.44
C GLN A 206 3.97 6.10 -15.60
N ALA A 207 3.58 6.60 -16.76
CA ALA A 207 2.24 7.12 -17.00
C ALA A 207 1.14 6.05 -16.97
N TRP A 208 1.45 4.83 -17.40
CA TRP A 208 0.44 3.80 -17.65
C TRP A 208 0.57 2.55 -16.77
N ILE A 209 1.76 2.22 -16.27
CA ILE A 209 2.00 0.98 -15.52
C ILE A 209 2.26 1.27 -14.02
N TYR A 210 3.08 2.26 -13.70
CA TYR A 210 3.57 2.46 -12.34
C TYR A 210 2.61 3.28 -11.46
N TYR A 211 2.12 4.43 -11.94
CA TYR A 211 1.27 5.34 -11.17
C TYR A 211 -0.23 5.00 -11.16
N PRO A 212 -0.83 4.46 -12.24
CA PRO A 212 -2.27 4.25 -12.26
C PRO A 212 -2.76 3.20 -11.26
N THR A 213 -3.93 3.45 -10.71
CA THR A 213 -4.53 2.58 -9.68
C THR A 213 -4.80 1.18 -10.21
N TRP A 214 -5.33 1.05 -11.42
CA TRP A 214 -5.76 -0.22 -12.01
C TRP A 214 -4.62 -1.22 -12.28
N THR A 215 -3.36 -0.78 -12.30
CA THR A 215 -2.18 -1.66 -12.42
C THR A 215 -1.48 -1.91 -11.08
N ARG A 216 -1.94 -1.28 -9.99
CA ARG A 216 -1.30 -1.28 -8.66
C ARG A 216 -2.19 -1.80 -7.52
N LEU A 217 -3.33 -2.41 -7.84
CA LEU A 217 -4.24 -2.93 -6.82
C LEU A 217 -3.75 -4.22 -6.13
N ASP A 218 -2.76 -4.94 -6.69
CA ASP A 218 -2.30 -6.24 -6.16
C ASP A 218 -2.00 -6.19 -4.64
N PRO A 219 -1.12 -5.30 -4.13
CA PRO A 219 -0.80 -5.24 -2.70
C PRO A 219 -2.01 -4.91 -1.83
N LEU A 220 -2.87 -3.97 -2.25
CA LEU A 220 -4.09 -3.62 -1.52
C LEU A 220 -5.04 -4.82 -1.40
N VAL A 221 -5.22 -5.57 -2.49
CA VAL A 221 -6.05 -6.76 -2.52
C VAL A 221 -5.47 -7.86 -1.64
N PHE A 222 -4.17 -8.13 -1.69
CA PHE A 222 -3.55 -9.12 -0.79
C PHE A 222 -3.75 -8.75 0.68
N GLY A 223 -3.62 -7.47 1.03
CA GLY A 223 -3.93 -6.98 2.36
C GLY A 223 -5.38 -7.27 2.78
N VAL A 224 -6.36 -6.94 1.91
CA VAL A 224 -7.78 -7.22 2.18
C VAL A 224 -8.07 -8.71 2.30
N VAL A 225 -7.46 -9.55 1.46
CA VAL A 225 -7.61 -11.01 1.53
C VAL A 225 -7.10 -11.54 2.87
N LEU A 226 -5.94 -11.07 3.35
CA LEU A 226 -5.43 -11.45 4.67
C LEU A 226 -6.39 -11.02 5.79
N ALA A 227 -6.94 -9.81 5.72
CA ALA A 227 -7.93 -9.35 6.69
C ALA A 227 -9.21 -10.19 6.65
N ALA A 228 -9.67 -10.61 5.47
CA ALA A 228 -10.81 -11.50 5.32
C ALA A 228 -10.54 -12.89 5.90
N ILE A 229 -9.35 -13.45 5.67
CA ILE A 229 -8.96 -14.72 6.30
C ILE A 229 -8.94 -14.59 7.82
N GLU A 230 -8.35 -13.51 8.35
CA GLU A 230 -8.31 -13.26 9.79
C GLU A 230 -9.70 -13.17 10.41
N LYS A 231 -10.62 -12.39 9.82
CA LYS A 231 -11.93 -12.10 10.42
C LYS A 231 -12.98 -13.18 10.14
N LEU A 232 -12.96 -13.78 8.96
CA LEU A 232 -14.02 -14.69 8.51
C LEU A 232 -13.60 -16.17 8.61
N ARG A 233 -12.30 -16.48 8.64
CA ARG A 233 -11.77 -17.86 8.65
C ARG A 233 -10.68 -18.03 9.73
N PRO A 234 -11.02 -17.91 11.02
CA PRO A 234 -10.03 -17.92 12.12
C PRO A 234 -9.19 -19.20 12.18
N THR A 235 -9.74 -20.35 11.76
CA THR A 235 -9.00 -21.62 11.68
C THR A 235 -7.88 -21.57 10.64
N TRP A 236 -8.13 -20.99 9.47
CA TRP A 236 -7.12 -20.78 8.42
C TRP A 236 -6.08 -19.76 8.85
N TRP A 237 -6.52 -18.66 9.47
CA TRP A 237 -5.61 -17.65 10.02
C TRP A 237 -4.64 -18.25 11.05
N LYS A 238 -5.15 -19.05 11.99
CA LYS A 238 -4.32 -19.76 12.98
C LYS A 238 -3.30 -20.69 12.31
N ARG A 239 -3.69 -21.42 11.26
CA ARG A 239 -2.76 -22.25 10.48
C ARG A 239 -1.66 -21.40 9.84
N ILE A 240 -2.02 -20.37 9.09
CA ILE A 240 -1.08 -19.51 8.36
C ILE A 240 -0.07 -18.86 9.34
N THR A 241 -0.57 -18.25 10.42
CA THR A 241 0.29 -17.64 11.46
C THR A 241 1.16 -18.66 12.19
N ASN A 242 0.70 -19.90 12.37
CA ASN A 242 1.53 -20.97 12.94
C ASN A 242 2.68 -21.38 12.00
N PHE A 243 2.49 -21.32 10.69
CA PHE A 243 3.54 -21.60 9.71
C PHE A 243 4.50 -20.42 9.50
N ALA A 244 4.17 -19.22 10.01
CA ALA A 244 4.94 -17.99 9.78
C ALA A 244 6.48 -18.09 9.98
N PRO A 245 7.04 -18.81 10.98
CA PRO A 245 8.49 -18.95 11.11
C PRO A 245 9.17 -19.54 9.85
N TRP A 246 8.46 -20.37 9.11
CA TRP A 246 8.94 -20.99 7.87
C TRP A 246 8.69 -20.12 6.63
N LEU A 247 7.86 -19.09 6.74
CA LEU A 247 7.46 -18.24 5.62
C LEU A 247 8.34 -17.00 5.46
N GLY A 248 9.04 -16.58 6.52
CA GLY A 248 9.87 -15.37 6.50
C GLY A 248 10.99 -15.39 5.45
N LEU A 249 11.82 -16.44 5.45
CA LEU A 249 12.91 -16.57 4.48
C LEU A 249 12.41 -16.71 3.03
N PRO A 250 11.40 -17.57 2.72
CA PRO A 250 10.79 -17.59 1.39
C PRO A 250 10.21 -16.25 0.95
N ALA A 251 9.59 -15.49 1.86
CA ALA A 251 9.05 -14.16 1.55
C ALA A 251 10.16 -13.18 1.16
N LEU A 252 11.26 -13.15 1.91
CA LEU A 252 12.43 -12.32 1.59
C LEU A 252 13.08 -12.76 0.28
N GLY A 253 13.18 -14.07 0.03
CA GLY A 253 13.69 -14.62 -1.22
C GLY A 253 12.81 -14.24 -2.42
N LEU A 254 11.48 -14.26 -2.26
CA LEU A 254 10.55 -13.83 -3.31
C LEU A 254 10.67 -12.34 -3.61
N ILE A 255 10.79 -11.50 -2.59
CA ILE A 255 11.03 -10.05 -2.76
C ILE A 255 12.36 -9.83 -3.46
N ALA A 256 13.43 -10.48 -3.01
CA ALA A 256 14.76 -10.38 -3.62
C ALA A 256 14.75 -10.82 -5.09
N PHE A 257 14.08 -11.93 -5.41
CA PHE A 257 13.91 -12.40 -6.78
C PHE A 257 13.13 -11.40 -7.64
N ALA A 258 12.04 -10.83 -7.12
CA ALA A 258 11.27 -9.82 -7.83
C ALA A 258 12.05 -8.51 -8.05
N LEU A 259 12.91 -8.13 -7.10
CA LEU A 259 13.82 -7.01 -7.25
C LEU A 259 14.89 -7.29 -8.31
N TYR A 260 15.47 -8.49 -8.30
CA TYR A 260 16.43 -8.94 -9.30
C TYR A 260 15.84 -8.92 -10.72
N LEU A 261 14.58 -9.31 -10.91
CA LEU A 261 13.90 -9.21 -12.21
C LEU A 261 13.87 -7.78 -12.76
N GLY A 262 13.83 -6.77 -11.89
CA GLY A 262 13.84 -5.36 -12.26
C GLY A 262 15.21 -4.69 -12.25
N GLU A 263 16.29 -5.39 -11.83
CA GLU A 263 17.65 -4.84 -11.74
C GLU A 263 18.37 -4.91 -13.10
N THR A 264 17.70 -4.45 -14.15
CA THR A 264 18.27 -4.35 -15.50
C THR A 264 18.29 -2.88 -15.93
N ASP A 265 19.25 -2.49 -16.77
CA ASP A 265 19.36 -1.10 -17.23
C ASP A 265 18.17 -0.69 -18.12
N ASN A 266 17.43 -1.67 -18.65
CA ASN A 266 16.21 -1.48 -19.42
C ASN A 266 14.99 -2.01 -18.68
N LEU A 267 13.85 -1.32 -18.80
CA LEU A 267 12.58 -1.80 -18.26
C LEU A 267 12.03 -2.96 -19.09
N THR A 268 12.34 -4.19 -18.68
CA THR A 268 11.84 -5.38 -19.37
C THR A 268 10.32 -5.55 -19.17
N VAL A 269 9.65 -6.13 -20.17
CA VAL A 269 8.21 -6.46 -20.08
C VAL A 269 7.95 -7.40 -18.89
N THR A 270 8.83 -8.39 -18.69
CA THR A 270 8.74 -9.33 -17.57
C THR A 270 8.75 -8.62 -16.22
N ALA A 271 9.66 -7.67 -16.00
CA ALA A 271 9.69 -6.87 -14.78
C ALA A 271 8.40 -6.06 -14.61
N CYS A 272 7.97 -5.35 -15.65
CA CYS A 272 6.76 -4.52 -15.61
C CYS A 272 5.49 -5.31 -15.25
N VAL A 273 5.43 -6.60 -15.61
CA VAL A 273 4.25 -7.45 -15.39
C VAL A 273 4.30 -8.17 -14.04
N TRP A 274 5.44 -8.77 -13.71
CA TRP A 274 5.54 -9.72 -12.60
C TRP A 274 6.11 -9.13 -11.31
N GLN A 275 6.86 -8.03 -11.39
CA GLN A 275 7.55 -7.50 -10.22
C GLN A 275 6.58 -7.10 -9.10
N PHE A 276 5.52 -6.34 -9.43
CA PHE A 276 4.55 -5.86 -8.44
C PHE A 276 3.79 -6.99 -7.72
N PRO A 277 3.17 -7.98 -8.40
CA PRO A 277 2.44 -9.04 -7.70
C PRO A 277 3.37 -9.94 -6.88
N LEU A 278 4.60 -10.20 -7.33
CA LEU A 278 5.57 -10.99 -6.57
C LEU A 278 6.00 -10.27 -5.29
N ILE A 279 6.31 -8.97 -5.37
CA ILE A 279 6.61 -8.14 -4.19
C ILE A 279 5.39 -8.11 -3.26
N ALA A 280 4.18 -7.93 -3.80
CA ALA A 280 2.97 -7.87 -3.00
C ALA A 280 2.72 -9.17 -2.20
N VAL A 281 2.93 -10.34 -2.81
CA VAL A 281 2.86 -11.65 -2.12
C VAL A 281 3.92 -11.75 -1.03
N GLY A 282 5.16 -11.33 -1.32
CA GLY A 282 6.24 -11.31 -0.33
C GLY A 282 5.91 -10.41 0.87
N MET A 283 5.45 -9.18 0.61
CA MET A 283 5.08 -8.20 1.65
C MET A 283 3.88 -8.65 2.47
N ALA A 284 2.86 -9.26 1.83
CA ALA A 284 1.73 -9.87 2.52
C ALA A 284 2.17 -11.02 3.45
N THR A 285 3.15 -11.81 3.01
CA THR A 285 3.73 -12.87 3.83
C THR A 285 4.53 -12.32 5.01
N LEU A 286 5.30 -11.24 4.81
CA LEU A 286 5.97 -10.53 5.91
C LEU A 286 4.97 -9.94 6.91
N LEU A 287 3.81 -9.46 6.45
CA LEU A 287 2.72 -9.03 7.34
C LEU A 287 2.24 -10.18 8.23
N VAL A 288 2.01 -11.36 7.66
CA VAL A 288 1.67 -12.58 8.42
C VAL A 288 2.74 -12.90 9.47
N CYS A 289 4.02 -12.78 9.12
CA CYS A 289 5.12 -12.96 10.06
C CYS A 289 5.09 -11.95 11.21
N ALA A 290 4.82 -10.68 10.91
CA ALA A 290 4.80 -9.61 11.91
C ALA A 290 3.65 -9.76 12.92
N VAL A 291 2.51 -10.32 12.52
CA VAL A 291 1.35 -10.55 13.40
C VAL A 291 1.33 -11.96 14.03
N SER A 292 2.25 -12.84 13.63
CA SER A 292 2.28 -14.22 14.15
C SER A 292 2.67 -14.26 15.62
N PRO A 293 1.91 -14.97 16.47
CA PRO A 293 2.23 -15.13 17.88
C PRO A 293 3.48 -15.99 18.11
N ARG A 294 3.97 -16.72 17.11
CA ARG A 294 5.18 -17.56 17.21
C ARG A 294 6.48 -16.79 17.05
N LEU A 295 6.42 -15.60 16.44
CA LEU A 295 7.58 -14.75 16.23
C LEU A 295 7.65 -13.64 17.28
N PRO A 296 8.85 -13.24 17.72
CA PRO A 296 9.02 -12.23 18.77
C PRO A 296 8.49 -10.86 18.35
N LEU A 297 8.40 -10.60 17.04
CA LEU A 297 7.91 -9.35 16.43
C LEU A 297 6.51 -8.95 16.92
N SER A 298 5.64 -9.92 17.22
CA SER A 298 4.28 -9.66 17.71
C SER A 298 4.22 -9.44 19.23
N ARG A 299 5.29 -9.75 19.96
CA ARG A 299 5.35 -9.80 21.43
C ARG A 299 6.09 -8.63 22.07
N VAL A 300 6.64 -7.72 21.27
CA VAL A 300 7.35 -6.54 21.80
C VAL A 300 6.34 -5.61 22.45
N ALA A 301 6.22 -5.67 23.78
CA ALA A 301 5.56 -4.63 24.56
C ALA A 301 6.47 -3.39 24.53
N ILE A 302 5.99 -2.32 23.89
CA ILE A 302 6.63 -0.99 23.90
C ILE A 302 5.85 -0.13 24.89
#